data_AF-M0M2F4-F1
#
_entry.id   AF-M0M2F4-F1
#
_cell.length_a   1.000
_cell.length_b   1.000
_cell.length_c   1.000
_cell.angle_alpha   90.00
_cell.angle_beta   90.00
_cell.angle_gamma   90.00
#
_symmetry.space_group_name_H-M   'P 1'
#
loop_
_entity.id
_entity.type
_entity.pdbx_description
1 polymer ?
#
loop_
_entity_poly.entity_id
_entity_poly.type
_entity_poly.pdbx_seq_one_letter_code
_entity_poly.pdbx_strand_id
1 'polypeptide(L)'
;MVSTESRTCGVVGPATERVFIGRSEPPVVTATSWRHALDERGELDSEIAGRIIEVHGDRGVRAMEAVAERRIKEYLDFTVVVGHSDEYVVEDGSCTCKDSAYNLAPDDPDQLCWHVLATEIARRVDALDHHEMWYSEVRDFI
;
A
#
# COMPACT_ATOMS: atom_id res chain seq x y z
N MET A 1 -67.37 14.90 -24.40
CA MET A 1 -66.78 15.00 -25.76
C MET A 1 -65.34 14.52 -25.69
N VAL A 2 -64.93 13.64 -26.62
CA VAL A 2 -63.59 13.04 -26.85
C VAL A 2 -63.17 12.03 -25.76
N SER A 3 -63.30 10.70 -25.89
CA SER A 3 -62.74 9.69 -26.85
C SER A 3 -61.20 9.64 -26.89
N THR A 4 -60.65 8.44 -26.69
CA THR A 4 -59.41 7.78 -27.23
C THR A 4 -58.86 6.88 -26.10
N GLU A 5 -59.07 5.55 -26.10
CA GLU A 5 -58.20 4.50 -26.70
C GLU A 5 -56.73 4.58 -26.20
N SER A 6 -55.93 3.55 -25.92
CA SER A 6 -55.90 2.14 -26.31
C SER A 6 -54.68 1.49 -25.63
N ARG A 7 -54.73 0.15 -25.39
CA ARG A 7 -53.61 -0.83 -25.47
C ARG A 7 -52.47 -0.74 -24.41
N THR A 8 -51.75 -1.78 -23.96
CA THR A 8 -51.73 -3.26 -24.08
C THR A 8 -50.61 -3.76 -23.15
N CYS A 9 -50.75 -5.00 -22.66
CA CYS A 9 -49.72 -6.06 -22.52
C CYS A 9 -48.34 -5.75 -21.90
N GLY A 10 -47.98 -6.47 -20.83
CA GLY A 10 -46.56 -6.57 -20.43
C GLY A 10 -46.24 -7.32 -19.14
N VAL A 11 -46.31 -8.66 -19.19
CA VAL A 11 -45.44 -9.62 -18.49
C VAL A 11 -45.52 -9.75 -16.95
N VAL A 12 -46.12 -10.87 -16.54
CA VAL A 12 -45.90 -11.54 -15.25
C VAL A 12 -44.57 -12.30 -15.27
N GLY A 13 -43.75 -12.08 -14.25
CA GLY A 13 -42.66 -12.96 -13.83
C GLY A 13 -42.35 -12.69 -12.35
N PRO A 14 -42.47 -13.67 -11.44
CA PRO A 14 -42.10 -13.43 -10.04
C PRO A 14 -40.59 -13.33 -9.92
N ALA A 15 -40.15 -12.23 -9.29
CA ALA A 15 -38.76 -11.93 -9.00
C ALA A 15 -38.16 -13.02 -8.11
N THR A 16 -37.10 -13.65 -8.62
CA THR A 16 -36.23 -14.54 -7.88
C THR A 16 -35.62 -13.80 -6.70
N GLU A 17 -35.76 -14.40 -5.52
CA GLU A 17 -35.28 -13.94 -4.23
C GLU A 17 -33.78 -13.63 -4.30
N ARG A 18 -33.43 -12.35 -4.20
CA ARG A 18 -32.03 -11.90 -4.10
C ARG A 18 -31.53 -12.20 -2.69
N VAL A 19 -30.72 -13.24 -2.58
CA VAL A 19 -29.86 -13.48 -1.41
C VAL A 19 -28.93 -12.27 -1.28
N PHE A 20 -29.23 -11.41 -0.30
CA PHE A 20 -28.30 -10.41 0.19
C PHE A 20 -27.21 -11.16 0.96
N ILE A 21 -26.09 -11.44 0.30
CA ILE A 21 -24.85 -11.78 0.99
C ILE A 21 -24.42 -10.50 1.71
N GLY A 22 -24.84 -10.35 2.96
CA GLY A 22 -24.27 -9.35 3.86
C GLY A 22 -22.77 -9.56 3.88
N ARG A 23 -22.00 -8.49 3.65
CA ARG A 23 -20.55 -8.51 3.88
C ARG A 23 -20.35 -8.96 5.32
N SER A 24 -19.87 -10.19 5.50
CA SER A 24 -19.36 -10.66 6.77
C SER A 24 -18.23 -9.71 7.16
N GLU A 25 -18.39 -8.92 8.22
CA GLU A 25 -17.25 -8.25 8.84
C GLU A 25 -16.28 -9.35 9.31
N PRO A 26 -15.01 -9.34 8.85
CA PRO A 26 -14.07 -10.36 9.25
C PRO A 26 -13.85 -10.30 10.76
N PRO A 27 -13.58 -11.44 11.42
CA PRO A 27 -13.34 -11.46 12.84
C PRO A 27 -12.11 -10.60 13.14
N VAL A 28 -12.27 -9.61 14.03
CA VAL A 28 -11.14 -8.89 14.64
C VAL A 28 -10.43 -9.88 15.56
N VAL A 29 -9.62 -10.76 14.96
CA VAL A 29 -8.42 -11.25 15.63
C VAL A 29 -7.69 -9.97 15.99
N THR A 30 -7.29 -9.78 17.24
CA THR A 30 -6.40 -8.67 17.60
C THR A 30 -5.05 -8.96 16.94
N ALA A 31 -4.99 -8.70 15.64
CA ALA A 31 -3.84 -8.95 14.80
C ALA A 31 -2.79 -7.99 15.30
N THR A 32 -1.73 -8.53 15.90
CA THR A 32 -0.49 -7.82 16.08
C THR A 32 -0.18 -7.09 14.77
N SER A 33 0.03 -5.77 14.85
CA SER A 33 0.29 -4.96 13.66
C SER A 33 1.44 -5.60 12.88
N TRP A 34 1.39 -5.51 11.55
CA TRP A 34 2.45 -6.07 10.70
C TRP A 34 3.83 -5.52 11.10
N ARG A 35 3.91 -4.28 11.58
CA ARG A 35 5.12 -3.68 12.16
C ARG A 35 5.66 -4.46 13.34
N HIS A 36 4.82 -4.71 14.35
CA HIS A 36 5.23 -5.45 15.53
C HIS A 36 5.59 -6.90 15.19
N ALA A 37 4.87 -7.53 14.26
CA ALA A 37 5.21 -8.87 13.80
C ALA A 37 6.59 -8.91 13.10
N LEU A 38 6.91 -7.89 12.30
CA LEU A 38 8.25 -7.73 11.71
C LEU A 38 9.32 -7.45 12.78
N ASP A 39 9.03 -6.60 13.77
CA ASP A 39 9.97 -6.29 14.86
C ASP A 39 10.27 -7.53 15.71
N GLU A 40 9.28 -8.41 15.92
CA GLU A 40 9.45 -9.66 16.68
C GLU A 40 10.22 -10.73 15.90
N ARG A 41 9.97 -10.86 14.59
CA ARG A 41 10.52 -11.95 13.77
C ARG A 41 11.81 -11.57 13.04
N GLY A 42 11.97 -10.31 12.66
CA GLY A 42 13.06 -9.83 11.80
C GLY A 42 12.99 -10.36 10.36
N GLU A 43 11.89 -10.98 9.94
CA GLU A 43 11.72 -11.56 8.61
C GLU A 43 10.32 -11.33 8.04
N LEU A 44 10.22 -11.21 6.71
CA LEU A 44 8.95 -11.08 5.99
C LEU A 44 8.46 -12.45 5.55
N ASP A 45 7.63 -13.09 6.37
CA ASP A 45 6.95 -14.34 6.05
C ASP A 45 5.60 -14.12 5.32
N SER A 46 4.95 -15.23 4.91
CA SER A 46 3.67 -15.18 4.19
C SER A 46 2.49 -14.67 5.03
N GLU A 47 2.54 -14.84 6.36
CA GLU A 47 1.51 -14.36 7.28
C GLU A 47 1.59 -12.83 7.37
N ILE A 48 2.78 -12.29 7.58
CA ILE A 48 3.04 -10.86 7.65
C ILE A 48 2.76 -10.20 6.29
N ALA A 49 3.20 -10.82 5.18
CA ALA A 49 2.90 -10.33 3.84
C ALA A 49 1.39 -10.23 3.59
N GLY A 50 0.62 -11.23 4.04
CA GLY A 50 -0.85 -11.21 3.97
C GLY A 50 -1.46 -10.02 4.71
N ARG A 51 -0.99 -9.71 5.92
CA ARG A 51 -1.43 -8.54 6.69
C ARG A 51 -1.10 -7.23 6.01
N ILE A 52 0.11 -7.11 5.45
CA ILE A 52 0.53 -5.90 4.72
C ILE A 52 -0.38 -5.67 3.51
N ILE A 53 -0.74 -6.73 2.77
CA ILE A 53 -1.68 -6.64 1.64
C ILE A 53 -3.09 -6.27 2.10
N GLU A 54 -3.56 -6.83 3.21
CA GLU A 54 -4.88 -6.53 3.76
C GLU A 54 -5.01 -5.04 4.15
N VAL A 55 -3.96 -4.45 4.72
CA VAL A 55 -3.95 -3.04 5.13
C VAL A 55 -3.69 -2.10 3.96
N HIS A 56 -2.71 -2.40 3.10
CA HIS A 56 -2.17 -1.46 2.11
C HIS A 56 -2.54 -1.77 0.65
N GLY A 57 -3.18 -2.92 0.40
CA GLY A 57 -3.53 -3.39 -0.95
C GLY A 57 -2.33 -3.44 -1.90
N ASP A 58 -2.51 -2.88 -3.10
CA ASP A 58 -1.47 -2.84 -4.15
C ASP A 58 -0.20 -2.10 -3.70
N ARG A 59 -0.31 -1.12 -2.80
CA ARG A 59 0.87 -0.41 -2.26
C ARG A 59 1.73 -1.37 -1.44
N GLY A 60 1.11 -2.29 -0.71
CA GLY A 60 1.77 -3.36 0.04
C GLY A 60 2.56 -4.29 -0.86
N VAL A 61 1.94 -4.74 -1.96
CA VAL A 61 2.60 -5.63 -2.93
C VAL A 61 3.85 -4.96 -3.52
N ARG A 62 3.72 -3.72 -4.02
CA ARG A 62 4.84 -2.99 -4.63
C ARG A 62 5.97 -2.71 -3.65
N ALA A 63 5.65 -2.49 -2.38
CA ALA A 63 6.63 -2.31 -1.34
C ALA A 63 7.46 -3.58 -1.13
N MET A 64 6.81 -4.74 -1.02
CA MET A 64 7.49 -6.02 -0.85
C MET A 64 8.34 -6.41 -2.06
N GLU A 65 7.87 -6.14 -3.28
CA GLU A 65 8.67 -6.31 -4.50
C GLU A 65 9.95 -5.47 -4.45
N ALA A 66 9.86 -4.21 -4.01
CA ALA A 66 11.03 -3.35 -3.90
C ALA A 66 12.05 -3.86 -2.87
N VAL A 67 11.57 -4.41 -1.75
CA VAL A 67 12.41 -5.03 -0.72
C VAL A 67 13.11 -6.27 -1.28
N ALA A 68 12.38 -7.16 -1.95
CA ALA A 68 12.91 -8.36 -2.57
C ALA A 68 13.98 -8.05 -3.64
N GLU A 69 13.79 -6.97 -4.38
CA GLU A 69 14.71 -6.49 -5.42
C GLU A 69 15.86 -5.61 -4.88
N ARG A 70 15.95 -5.42 -3.55
CA ARG A 70 16.94 -4.56 -2.88
C ARG A 70 17.01 -3.14 -3.45
N ARG A 71 15.85 -2.53 -3.73
CA ARG A 71 15.73 -1.18 -4.30
C ARG A 71 15.73 -0.04 -3.27
N ILE A 72 16.02 -0.34 -2.01
CA ILE A 72 16.01 0.62 -0.90
C ILE A 72 17.46 0.87 -0.48
N LYS A 73 17.95 2.07 -0.79
CA LYS A 73 19.31 2.50 -0.53
C LYS A 73 19.34 3.43 0.67
N GLU A 74 20.06 3.07 1.72
CA GLU A 74 20.23 3.94 2.89
C GLU A 74 21.56 4.68 2.79
N TYR A 75 21.48 6.00 2.78
CA TYR A 75 22.62 6.90 2.94
C TYR A 75 22.68 7.41 4.39
N LEU A 76 23.74 8.13 4.74
CA LEU A 76 23.94 8.63 6.11
C LEU A 76 22.87 9.64 6.55
N ASP A 77 22.25 10.34 5.61
CA ASP A 77 21.28 11.41 5.82
C ASP A 77 19.84 11.02 5.43
N PHE A 78 19.65 10.22 4.38
CA PHE A 78 18.31 9.83 3.93
C PHE A 78 18.26 8.45 3.27
N THR A 79 17.05 7.92 3.10
CA THR A 79 16.81 6.70 2.34
C THR A 79 16.29 7.02 0.95
N VAL A 80 16.86 6.41 -0.08
CA VAL A 80 16.37 6.49 -1.47
C VAL A 80 15.70 5.18 -1.86
N VAL A 81 14.47 5.27 -2.33
CA VAL A 81 13.76 4.15 -2.93
C VAL A 81 13.74 4.33 -4.44
N VAL A 82 14.36 3.40 -5.16
CA VAL A 82 14.36 3.41 -6.63
C VAL A 82 13.00 2.91 -7.11
N GLY A 83 12.19 3.81 -7.65
CA GLY A 83 10.94 3.46 -8.32
C GLY A 83 11.18 2.95 -9.74
N HIS A 84 10.09 2.56 -10.42
CA HIS A 84 10.17 2.13 -11.82
C HIS A 84 10.47 3.28 -12.79
N SER A 85 10.18 4.52 -12.39
CA SER A 85 10.28 5.70 -13.25
C SER A 85 11.29 6.72 -12.76
N ASP A 86 11.45 6.83 -11.44
CA ASP A 86 12.26 7.86 -10.77
C ASP A 86 12.75 7.34 -9.42
N GLU A 87 13.69 8.05 -8.82
CA GLU A 87 14.16 7.85 -7.45
C GLU A 87 13.40 8.75 -6.48
N TYR A 88 13.06 8.21 -5.31
CA TYR A 88 12.27 8.92 -4.30
C TYR A 88 13.01 8.94 -2.98
N VAL A 89 13.07 10.12 -2.37
CA VAL A 89 13.70 10.31 -1.06
C VAL A 89 12.65 10.07 0.01
N VAL A 90 13.02 9.29 1.02
CA VAL A 90 12.25 8.99 2.21
C VAL A 90 13.03 9.48 3.43
N GLU A 91 12.39 10.35 4.21
CA GLU A 91 12.94 10.98 5.43
C GLU A 91 11.83 11.11 6.46
N ASP A 92 12.10 10.69 7.71
CA ASP A 92 11.17 10.77 8.84
C ASP A 92 9.74 10.26 8.56
N GLY A 93 9.63 9.17 7.78
CA GLY A 93 8.34 8.58 7.42
C GLY A 93 7.57 9.35 6.33
N SER A 94 8.17 10.39 5.76
CA SER A 94 7.64 11.14 4.62
C SER A 94 8.35 10.75 3.32
N CYS A 95 7.69 10.92 2.17
CA CYS A 95 8.28 10.65 0.86
C CYS A 95 7.98 11.79 -0.13
N THR A 96 8.93 12.06 -1.01
CA THR A 96 8.80 13.09 -2.06
C THR A 96 7.87 12.72 -3.22
N CYS A 97 7.23 11.54 -3.19
CA CYS A 97 6.36 11.09 -4.27
C CYS A 97 5.00 11.79 -4.28
N LYS A 98 4.38 11.85 -5.47
CA LYS A 98 3.05 12.45 -5.66
C LYS A 98 1.95 11.74 -4.85
N ASP A 99 2.06 10.42 -4.66
CA ASP A 99 1.07 9.67 -3.88
C ASP A 99 1.06 10.14 -2.42
N SER A 100 2.25 10.33 -1.83
CA SER A 100 2.40 10.89 -0.49
C SER A 100 1.91 12.33 -0.39
N ALA A 101 2.15 13.14 -1.43
CA ALA A 101 1.78 14.55 -1.43
C ALA A 101 0.28 14.81 -1.57
N TYR A 102 -0.47 13.93 -2.25
CA TYR A 102 -1.83 14.23 -2.69
C TYR A 102 -2.90 13.22 -2.25
N ASN A 103 -2.54 11.98 -1.93
CA ASN A 103 -3.51 10.89 -1.79
C ASN A 103 -3.57 10.27 -0.39
N LEU A 104 -2.72 10.69 0.55
CA LEU A 104 -2.60 10.07 1.86
C LEU A 104 -3.00 11.06 2.97
N ALA A 105 -3.66 10.53 3.99
CA ALA A 105 -4.00 11.30 5.19
C ALA A 105 -2.78 11.32 6.12
N PRO A 106 -2.21 12.50 6.44
CA PRO A 106 -0.97 12.59 7.23
C PRO A 106 -1.16 12.13 8.68
N ASP A 107 -2.39 12.14 9.19
CA ASP A 107 -2.71 11.76 10.57
C ASP A 107 -3.01 10.26 10.73
N ASP A 108 -3.08 9.50 9.64
CA ASP A 108 -3.35 8.06 9.66
C ASP A 108 -2.04 7.27 9.44
N PRO A 109 -1.57 6.53 10.47
CA PRO A 109 -0.29 5.82 10.40
C PRO A 109 -0.28 4.67 9.38
N ASP A 110 -1.44 4.21 8.89
CA ASP A 110 -1.52 3.19 7.85
C ASP A 110 -1.72 3.78 6.45
N GLN A 111 -1.89 5.11 6.32
CA GLN A 111 -1.89 5.79 5.02
C GLN A 111 -0.46 6.12 4.59
N LEU A 112 0.28 5.08 4.18
CA LEU A 112 1.64 5.19 3.67
C LEU A 112 1.73 4.97 2.17
N CYS A 113 2.62 5.72 1.51
CA CYS A 113 2.94 5.43 0.11
C CYS A 113 3.82 4.19 0.07
N TRP A 114 3.84 3.51 -1.08
CA TRP A 114 4.60 2.27 -1.19
C TRP A 114 6.10 2.44 -0.91
N HIS A 115 6.70 3.62 -1.15
CA HIS A 115 8.11 3.89 -0.86
C HIS A 115 8.40 3.94 0.65
N VAL A 116 7.56 4.63 1.42
CA VAL A 116 7.69 4.67 2.88
C VAL A 116 7.48 3.28 3.45
N LEU A 117 6.46 2.57 2.95
CA LEU A 117 6.18 1.19 3.35
C LEU A 117 7.36 0.26 3.05
N ALA A 118 7.97 0.36 1.87
CA ALA A 118 9.15 -0.42 1.50
C ALA A 118 10.32 -0.15 2.45
N THR A 119 10.53 1.12 2.80
CA THR A 119 11.58 1.53 3.74
C THR A 119 11.33 0.97 5.15
N GLU A 120 10.09 1.06 5.63
CA GLU A 120 9.68 0.53 6.93
C GLU A 120 9.87 -1.00 7.03
N ILE A 121 9.54 -1.72 5.95
CA ILE A 121 9.73 -3.17 5.87
C ILE A 121 11.23 -3.48 5.81
N ALA A 122 11.97 -2.89 4.86
CA ALA A 122 13.39 -3.16 4.64
C ALA A 122 14.23 -2.94 5.90
N ARG A 123 13.96 -1.87 6.65
CA ARG A 123 14.66 -1.58 7.91
C ARG A 123 14.44 -2.67 8.96
N ARG A 124 13.23 -3.23 9.05
CA ARG A 124 12.88 -4.24 10.06
C ARG A 124 13.40 -5.63 9.72
N VAL A 125 13.58 -5.92 8.42
CA VAL A 125 14.11 -7.20 7.96
C VAL A 125 15.59 -7.15 7.55
N ASP A 126 16.29 -6.07 7.91
CA ASP A 126 17.71 -5.85 7.59
C ASP A 126 18.04 -6.01 6.09
N ALA A 127 17.14 -5.50 5.23
CA ALA A 127 17.25 -5.59 3.78
C ALA A 127 17.60 -4.25 3.10
N LEU A 128 18.05 -3.26 3.87
CA LEU A 128 18.57 -2.01 3.33
C LEU A 128 19.89 -2.26 2.60
N ASP A 129 20.09 -1.58 1.48
CA ASP A 129 21.37 -1.50 0.79
C ASP A 129 22.10 -0.26 1.32
N HIS A 130 23.08 -0.45 2.21
CA HIS A 130 23.76 0.66 2.87
C HIS A 130 24.88 1.23 1.99
N HIS A 131 24.84 2.55 1.80
CA HIS A 131 25.86 3.30 1.08
C HIS A 131 26.54 4.27 2.04
N GLU A 132 27.79 3.97 2.44
CA GLU A 132 28.62 4.81 3.33
C GLU A 132 29.20 6.04 2.61
N MET A 133 28.40 6.72 1.77
CA MET A 133 28.79 7.89 0.98
C MET A 133 27.77 9.00 1.18
N TRP A 134 28.20 10.26 1.12
CA TRP A 134 27.26 11.40 1.14
C TRP A 134 26.76 11.68 -0.28
N TYR A 135 25.47 11.94 -0.46
CA TYR A 135 24.93 12.27 -1.78
C TYR A 135 25.53 13.56 -2.38
N SER A 136 26.00 14.47 -1.52
CA SER A 136 26.78 15.67 -1.91
C SER A 136 28.10 15.34 -2.62
N GLU A 137 28.64 14.14 -2.46
CA GLU A 137 29.87 13.71 -3.14
C GLU A 137 29.59 13.12 -4.54
N VAL A 138 28.33 12.86 -4.88
CA VAL A 138 27.90 12.26 -6.15
C VAL A 138 27.26 13.29 -7.10
N ARG A 139 26.68 14.37 -6.57
CA ARG A 139 25.97 15.39 -7.38
C ARG A 139 26.85 16.31 -8.24
N ASP A 140 28.17 16.35 -8.02
CA ASP A 140 29.10 17.15 -8.83
C ASP A 140 29.45 16.54 -10.20
N PHE A 141 28.84 15.41 -10.58
CA PHE A 141 29.17 14.68 -11.82
C PHE A 141 28.05 14.65 -12.90
N ILE A 142 26.96 15.42 -12.77
CA ILE A 142 25.89 15.50 -13.81
C ILE A 142 25.78 16.91 -14.39
#